data_AF-A0AAV6BUA6-F1
#
_entry.id   AF-A0AAV6BUA6-F1
#
_cell.length_a   1.000
_cell.length_b   1.000
_cell.length_c   1.000
_cell.angle_alpha   90.00
_cell.angle_beta   90.00
_cell.angle_gamma   90.00
#
_symmetry.space_group_name_H-M   'P 1'
#
loop_
_entity.id
_entity.type
_entity.pdbx_description
1 polymer ?
#
loop_
_entity_poly.entity_id
_entity_poly.type
_entity_poly.pdbx_seq_one_letter_code
_entity_poly.pdbx_strand_id
1 'polypeptide(L)'
;HRFSASNAHVLAAFGLTPAYMREHGRGFSTFEFQLAMAIRDVRPGDPLVVRAGLVYIGTSSMRILHVMTDARTGAEVASLQQSGVHFDQDRRRPTPLPEELRARALASLIA
;
A
#
# COMPACT_ATOMS: atom_id res chain seq x y z
N HIS A 1 11.18 -5.41 -4.33
CA HIS A 1 10.30 -4.99 -5.44
C HIS A 1 8.83 -5.43 -5.26
N ARG A 2 8.54 -6.64 -4.75
CA ARG A 2 7.15 -7.18 -4.67
C ARG A 2 6.17 -6.31 -3.85
N PHE A 3 6.53 -5.89 -2.64
CA PHE A 3 5.67 -5.02 -1.83
C PHE A 3 5.42 -3.64 -2.48
N SER A 4 6.44 -3.04 -3.09
CA SER A 4 6.31 -1.75 -3.78
C SER A 4 5.33 -1.79 -4.96
N ALA A 5 5.37 -2.86 -5.77
CA ALA A 5 4.42 -3.06 -6.86
C ALA A 5 2.99 -3.25 -6.32
N SER A 6 2.83 -4.08 -5.28
CA SER A 6 1.56 -4.28 -4.60
C SER A 6 0.97 -2.98 -4.04
N ASN A 7 1.80 -2.11 -3.45
CA ASN A 7 1.38 -0.79 -3.00
C ASN A 7 0.82 0.07 -4.14
N ALA A 8 1.50 0.14 -5.28
CA ALA A 8 1.02 0.90 -6.43
C ALA A 8 -0.37 0.41 -6.90
N HIS A 9 -0.62 -0.90 -6.88
CA HIS A 9 -1.92 -1.46 -7.20
C HIS A 9 -3.01 -1.08 -6.19
N VAL A 10 -2.72 -1.15 -4.88
CA VAL A 10 -3.68 -0.74 -3.83
C VAL A 10 -4.04 0.73 -3.97
N LEU A 11 -3.06 1.62 -4.17
CA LEU A 11 -3.29 3.05 -4.35
C LEU A 11 -4.15 3.34 -5.59
N ALA A 12 -3.83 2.68 -6.71
CA ALA A 12 -4.59 2.85 -7.94
C ALA A 12 -6.04 2.34 -7.81
N ALA A 13 -6.28 1.29 -7.01
CA ALA A 13 -7.60 0.68 -6.85
C ALA A 13 -8.67 1.64 -6.30
N PHE A 14 -8.29 2.62 -5.47
CA PHE A 14 -9.22 3.66 -4.99
C PHE A 14 -9.03 5.02 -5.68
N GLY A 15 -8.18 5.09 -6.71
CA GLY A 15 -8.05 6.23 -7.60
C GLY A 15 -6.80 7.10 -7.41
N LEU A 16 -5.89 6.78 -6.48
CA LEU A 16 -4.53 7.36 -6.48
C LEU A 16 -3.69 6.72 -7.58
N THR A 17 -4.12 6.94 -8.82
CA THR A 17 -3.47 6.40 -10.02
C THR A 17 -2.21 7.21 -10.36
N PRO A 18 -1.27 6.65 -11.15
CA PRO A 18 -0.15 7.41 -11.67
C PRO A 18 -0.56 8.66 -12.47
N ALA A 19 -1.68 8.62 -13.18
CA ALA A 19 -2.21 9.77 -13.93
C ALA A 19 -2.66 10.88 -12.97
N TYR A 20 -3.52 10.56 -11.99
CA TYR A 20 -3.96 11.50 -10.96
C TYR A 20 -2.76 12.15 -10.24
N MET A 21 -1.80 11.33 -9.80
CA MET A 21 -0.61 11.80 -9.07
C MET A 21 0.22 12.80 -9.88
N ARG A 22 0.44 12.54 -11.19
CA ARG A 22 1.17 13.47 -12.06
C ARG A 22 0.39 14.75 -12.33
N GLU A 23 -0.89 14.64 -12.68
CA GLU A 23 -1.73 15.79 -13.04
C GLU A 23 -1.91 16.77 -11.87
N HIS A 24 -2.02 16.23 -10.64
CA HIS A 24 -2.35 17.04 -9.46
C HIS A 24 -1.14 17.38 -8.58
N GLY A 25 0.09 16.98 -8.97
CA GLY A 25 1.27 17.16 -8.13
C GLY A 25 1.15 16.43 -6.79
N ARG A 26 0.59 15.21 -6.80
CA ARG A 26 0.31 14.40 -5.61
C ARG A 26 1.15 13.15 -5.56
N GLY A 27 1.33 12.61 -4.37
CA GLY A 27 2.02 11.35 -4.16
C GLY A 27 1.52 10.61 -2.93
N PHE A 28 2.07 9.43 -2.73
CA PHE A 28 2.01 8.70 -1.47
C PHE A 28 3.39 8.72 -0.84
N SER A 29 3.50 9.28 0.37
CA SER A 29 4.76 9.33 1.12
C SER A 29 4.67 8.41 2.32
N THR A 30 5.49 7.35 2.32
CA THR A 30 5.63 6.44 3.46
C THR A 30 6.49 7.09 4.53
N PHE A 31 6.05 7.04 5.78
CA PHE A 31 6.84 7.47 6.94
C PHE A 31 7.19 6.32 7.88
N GLU A 32 6.52 5.17 7.78
CA GLU A 32 6.80 4.01 8.62
C GLU A 32 6.60 2.69 7.85
N PHE A 33 7.51 1.75 8.12
CA PHE A 33 7.41 0.35 7.76
C PHE A 33 7.54 -0.51 9.01
N GLN A 34 6.61 -1.46 9.18
CA GLN A 34 6.75 -2.54 10.15
C GLN A 34 6.79 -3.86 9.38
N LEU A 35 7.99 -4.41 9.24
CA LEU A 35 8.25 -5.66 8.54
C LEU A 35 8.34 -6.81 9.54
N ALA A 36 7.54 -7.85 9.32
CA ALA A 36 7.64 -9.12 10.03
C ALA A 36 8.04 -10.23 9.07
N MET A 37 8.93 -11.12 9.52
CA MET A 37 9.40 -12.29 8.77
C MET A 37 8.91 -13.54 9.48
N ALA A 38 8.17 -14.40 8.77
CA ALA A 38 7.60 -15.63 9.31
C ALA A 38 8.43 -16.87 8.91
N ILE A 39 8.73 -17.04 7.62
CA ILE A 39 9.53 -18.17 7.11
C ILE A 39 10.88 -17.68 6.60
N ARG A 40 11.93 -18.47 6.85
CA ARG A 40 13.32 -18.15 6.46
C ARG A 40 13.87 -18.94 5.27
N ASP A 41 13.26 -20.07 4.88
CA ASP A 41 13.79 -20.96 3.82
C ASP A 41 13.13 -20.72 2.45
N VAL A 42 13.01 -19.45 2.05
CA VAL A 42 12.57 -19.09 0.69
C VAL A 42 13.77 -19.12 -0.25
N ARG A 43 13.66 -19.85 -1.36
CA ARG A 43 14.72 -20.06 -2.33
C ARG A 43 14.48 -19.30 -3.63
N PRO A 44 15.53 -18.97 -4.40
CA PRO A 44 15.37 -18.43 -5.74
C PRO A 44 14.49 -19.35 -6.60
N GLY A 45 13.54 -18.75 -7.32
CA GLY A 45 12.58 -19.49 -8.14
C GLY A 45 11.28 -19.87 -7.41
N ASP A 46 11.22 -19.72 -6.09
CA ASP A 46 9.98 -20.01 -5.36
C ASP A 46 8.85 -19.05 -5.77
N PRO A 47 7.65 -19.57 -6.08
CA PRO A 47 6.52 -18.75 -6.44
C PRO A 47 5.95 -18.10 -5.18
N LEU A 48 6.04 -16.77 -5.10
CA LEU A 48 5.49 -15.97 -4.01
C LEU A 48 4.32 -15.12 -4.47
N VAL A 49 3.26 -15.08 -3.67
CA VAL A 49 2.10 -14.22 -3.89
C VAL A 49 2.06 -13.16 -2.80
N VAL A 50 1.93 -11.90 -3.20
CA VAL A 50 1.65 -10.77 -2.30
C VAL A 50 0.20 -10.37 -2.46
N ARG A 51 -0.56 -10.43 -1.36
CA ARG A 51 -1.88 -9.81 -1.25
C ARG A 51 -1.75 -8.58 -0.38
N ALA A 52 -2.49 -7.54 -0.70
CA ALA A 52 -2.49 -6.34 0.11
C ALA A 52 -3.83 -5.64 0.06
N GLY A 53 -4.09 -4.86 1.09
CA GLY A 53 -5.27 -4.03 1.16
C GLY A 53 -5.07 -2.88 2.12
N LEU A 54 -5.96 -1.92 1.98
CA LEU A 54 -6.04 -0.75 2.82
C LEU A 54 -6.73 -1.12 4.12
N VAL A 55 -6.10 -0.85 5.27
CA VAL A 55 -6.62 -1.20 6.60
C VAL A 55 -6.99 0.02 7.43
N TYR A 56 -6.60 1.23 6.99
CA TYR A 56 -6.98 2.48 7.64
C TYR A 56 -6.89 3.67 6.67
N ILE A 57 -7.84 4.61 6.83
CA ILE A 57 -7.89 5.91 6.16
C ILE A 57 -8.22 7.02 7.16
N GLY A 58 -7.37 8.03 7.23
CA GLY A 58 -7.60 9.28 7.93
C GLY A 58 -7.97 10.44 6.99
N THR A 59 -7.58 11.67 7.34
CA THR A 59 -7.73 12.85 6.47
C THR A 59 -6.71 12.83 5.34
N SER A 60 -5.43 12.61 5.68
CA SER A 60 -4.33 12.43 4.73
C SER A 60 -3.60 11.10 4.94
N SER A 61 -3.68 10.52 6.14
CA SER A 61 -3.00 9.29 6.53
C SER A 61 -3.69 8.04 5.98
N MET A 62 -2.89 7.03 5.67
CA MET A 62 -3.32 5.73 5.18
C MET A 62 -2.42 4.63 5.75
N ARG A 63 -2.98 3.44 5.97
CA ARG A 63 -2.22 2.24 6.32
C ARG A 63 -2.59 1.11 5.39
N ILE A 64 -1.57 0.46 4.83
CA ILE A 64 -1.70 -0.66 3.93
C ILE A 64 -1.00 -1.86 4.57
N LEU A 65 -1.67 -3.00 4.60
CA LEU A 65 -1.07 -4.27 5.01
C LEU A 65 -0.77 -5.08 3.75
N HIS A 66 0.48 -5.53 3.62
CA HIS A 66 0.91 -6.48 2.61
C HIS A 66 1.24 -7.80 3.30
N VAL A 67 0.75 -8.92 2.75
CA VAL A 67 1.07 -10.28 3.20
C VAL A 67 1.65 -11.05 2.02
N MET A 68 2.87 -11.55 2.19
CA MET A 68 3.57 -12.41 1.25
C MET A 68 3.44 -13.87 1.71
N THR A 69 3.02 -14.73 0.79
CA THR A 69 2.83 -16.17 1.03
C THR A 69 3.56 -16.99 -0.02
N ASP A 70 4.00 -18.20 0.37
CA ASP A 70 4.40 -19.24 -0.59
C ASP A 70 3.15 -19.67 -1.38
N ALA A 71 3.19 -19.59 -2.70
CA ALA A 71 2.03 -19.87 -3.54
C ALA A 71 1.61 -21.35 -3.55
N ARG A 72 2.54 -22.26 -3.22
CA ARG A 72 2.31 -23.71 -3.21
C ARG A 72 1.64 -24.15 -1.90
N THR A 73 2.07 -23.58 -0.78
CA THR A 73 1.64 -24.03 0.56
C THR A 73 0.67 -23.06 1.23
N GLY A 74 0.61 -21.80 0.77
CA GLY A 74 -0.14 -20.73 1.42
C GLY A 74 0.51 -20.20 2.70
N ALA A 75 1.68 -20.71 3.09
CA ALA A 75 2.34 -20.32 4.32
C ALA A 75 2.87 -18.88 4.24
N GLU A 76 2.68 -18.09 5.30
CA GLU A 76 3.18 -16.72 5.37
C GLU A 76 4.71 -16.71 5.36
N VAL A 77 5.27 -15.91 4.46
CA VAL A 77 6.70 -15.67 4.35
C VAL A 77 7.07 -14.40 5.09
N ALA A 78 6.32 -13.32 4.85
CA ALA A 78 6.55 -12.02 5.43
C ALA A 78 5.29 -11.17 5.35
N SER A 79 5.15 -10.23 6.26
CA SER A 79 4.13 -9.18 6.21
C SER A 79 4.77 -7.81 6.40
N LEU A 80 4.18 -6.81 5.73
CA LEU A 80 4.62 -5.42 5.79
C LEU A 80 3.41 -4.54 6.06
N GLN A 81 3.37 -3.91 7.22
CA GLN A 81 2.51 -2.76 7.44
C GLN A 81 3.23 -1.51 6.97
N GLN A 82 2.61 -0.77 6.06
CA GLN A 82 3.11 0.49 5.53
C GLN A 82 2.17 1.62 5.94
N SER A 83 2.69 2.59 6.69
CA SER A 83 1.96 3.81 7.05
C SER A 83 2.49 4.98 6.21
N GLY A 84 1.58 5.72 5.60
CA GLY A 84 1.94 6.87 4.78
C GLY A 84 0.83 7.90 4.67
N VAL A 85 1.08 8.93 3.86
CA VAL A 85 0.17 10.05 3.66
C VAL A 85 -0.04 10.38 2.20
N HIS A 86 -1.22 10.91 1.87
CA HIS A 86 -1.43 11.68 0.65
C HIS A 86 -0.59 12.95 0.75
N PHE A 87 0.33 13.12 -0.19
CA PHE A 87 1.42 14.08 -0.10
C PHE A 87 1.33 15.10 -1.23
N ASP A 88 1.43 16.38 -0.88
CA ASP A 88 1.56 17.50 -1.79
C ASP A 88 3.05 17.64 -2.17
N GLN A 89 3.39 17.39 -3.44
CA GLN A 89 4.78 17.44 -3.89
C GLN A 89 5.31 18.88 -3.96
N ASP A 90 4.46 19.85 -4.30
CA ASP A 90 4.84 21.25 -4.44
C ASP A 90 5.08 21.89 -3.07
N ARG A 91 4.14 21.69 -2.14
CA ARG A 91 4.22 22.22 -0.77
C ARG A 91 5.04 21.34 0.17
N ARG A 92 5.43 20.15 -0.30
CA ARG A 92 6.23 19.14 0.42
C ARG A 92 5.66 18.79 1.79
N ARG A 93 4.35 18.57 1.87
CA ARG A 93 3.67 18.23 3.14
C ARG A 93 2.45 17.33 2.93
N PRO A 94 1.98 16.63 3.98
CA PRO A 94 0.71 15.92 3.92
C PRO A 94 -0.44 16.86 3.53
N THR A 95 -1.36 16.37 2.71
CA THR A 95 -2.55 17.11 2.27
C THR A 95 -3.77 16.20 2.31
N PRO A 96 -4.97 16.71 2.62
CA PRO A 96 -6.18 15.88 2.67
C PRO A 96 -6.38 15.09 1.36
N LEU A 97 -6.90 13.87 1.48
CA LEU A 97 -7.45 13.15 0.34
C LEU A 97 -8.69 13.92 -0.17
N PRO A 98 -8.82 14.14 -1.48
CA PRO A 98 -10.08 14.62 -2.05
C PRO A 98 -11.25 13.72 -1.63
N GLU A 99 -12.41 14.32 -1.39
CA GLU A 99 -13.56 13.64 -0.81
C GLU A 99 -13.96 12.37 -1.58
N GLU A 100 -13.98 12.46 -2.92
CA GLU A 100 -14.32 11.33 -3.79
C GLU A 100 -13.31 10.17 -3.68
N LEU A 101 -12.01 10.49 -3.63
CA LEU A 101 -10.95 9.49 -3.42
C LEU A 101 -11.03 8.87 -2.04
N ARG A 102 -11.32 9.69 -1.02
CA ARG A 102 -11.48 9.22 0.35
C ARG A 102 -12.69 8.30 0.49
N ALA A 103 -13.81 8.61 -0.17
CA ALA A 103 -15.00 7.78 -0.17
C ALA A 103 -14.74 6.42 -0.82
N ARG A 104 -14.06 6.38 -1.97
CA ARG A 104 -13.62 5.11 -2.59
C ARG A 104 -12.68 4.31 -1.69
N ALA A 105 -11.73 4.99 -1.06
CA ALA A 105 -10.75 4.36 -0.17
C ALA A 105 -11.45 3.70 1.03
N LEU A 106 -12.39 4.41 1.67
CA LEU A 106 -13.21 3.88 2.77
C LEU A 106 -14.03 2.65 2.34
N ALA A 107 -14.61 2.68 1.14
CA ALA A 107 -15.36 1.53 0.61
C ALA A 107 -14.48 0.30 0.29
N SER A 108 -13.16 0.48 0.19
CA SER A 108 -12.19 -0.57 -0.14
C SER A 108 -11.43 -1.12 1.07
N LEU A 109 -11.78 -0.67 2.28
CA LEU A 109 -11.13 -1.15 3.51
C LEU A 109 -11.35 -2.66 3.68
N ILE A 110 -10.28 -3.37 4.02
CA ILE A 110 -10.35 -4.77 4.42
C ILE A 110 -10.36 -4.86 5.96
N ALA A 111 -11.24 -5.71 6.49
CA ALA A 111 -11.42 -5.96 7.92
C ALA A 111 -10.35 -6.90 8.48
#